data_AF-A0A350D2H5-F1
#
_entry.id   AF-A0A350D2H5-F1
#
_cell.length_a   1.000
_cell.length_b   1.000
_cell.length_c   1.000
_cell.angle_alpha   90.00
_cell.angle_beta   90.00
_cell.angle_gamma   90.00
#
_symmetry.space_group_name_H-M   'P 1'
#
loop_
_entity.id
_entity.type
_entity.pdbx_description
1 polymer ?
#
loop_
_entity_poly.entity_id
_entity_poly.type
_entity_poly.pdbx_seq_one_letter_code
_entity_poly.pdbx_strand_id
1 'polypeptide(L)'
;MEYAFFEGSFVPIEEAKINIKTNSFHYGTAVFEGIRAYWNEDQKQLYLLFAKEHYQRLLKNCKAMFMELPYTVEDLVNITVELLRKNEVKEDVYIRPIAYFKDLKLTPKLIDYTPEIAIYTYNFGRYLDTSKGIRVKVSSWRRNDDNSIPSRWKVAGAYVNSALAKTEAIMSGYDEAIMLNQHGFVAEGSGENIFLIRDGKAITPSYSEHILEGITRSAVKKLLKNELVIEVEERPVARSELYVADEIFMTGTAAEV
;
A
#
# COMPACT_ATOMS: atom_id res chain seq x y z
N MET A 1 13.01 7.11 22.79
CA MET A 1 13.20 5.68 22.50
C MET A 1 12.03 5.27 21.64
N GLU A 2 12.28 4.74 20.45
CA GLU A 2 11.22 4.34 19.52
C GLU A 2 10.70 2.96 19.92
N TYR A 3 9.39 2.78 19.92
CA TYR A 3 8.69 1.54 20.23
C TYR A 3 8.02 0.97 18.98
N ALA A 4 7.78 -0.33 19.01
CA ALA A 4 6.91 -1.07 18.11
C ALA A 4 5.93 -1.92 18.90
N PHE A 5 4.79 -2.25 18.31
CA PHE A 5 3.95 -3.35 18.78
C PHE A 5 4.45 -4.65 18.13
N PHE A 6 4.87 -5.63 18.93
CA PHE A 6 5.44 -6.88 18.46
C PHE A 6 5.09 -8.00 19.44
N GLU A 7 4.63 -9.14 18.92
CA GLU A 7 4.25 -10.33 19.71
C GLU A 7 3.32 -10.00 20.89
N GLY A 8 2.33 -9.15 20.64
CA GLY A 8 1.29 -8.79 21.61
C GLY A 8 1.67 -7.72 22.64
N SER A 9 2.83 -7.06 22.50
CA SER A 9 3.29 -6.05 23.46
C SER A 9 4.01 -4.87 22.80
N PHE A 10 4.12 -3.74 23.52
CA PHE A 10 4.94 -2.60 23.08
C PHE A 10 6.39 -2.78 23.56
N VAL A 11 7.31 -2.96 22.62
CA VAL A 11 8.74 -3.19 22.89
C VAL A 11 9.58 -2.09 22.25
N PRO A 12 10.78 -1.77 22.78
CA PRO A 12 11.75 -0.96 22.06
C PRO A 12 12.00 -1.54 20.66
N ILE A 13 12.12 -0.68 19.64
CA ILE A 13 12.21 -1.13 18.23
C ILE A 13 13.39 -2.09 18.00
N GLU A 14 14.50 -1.89 18.72
CA GLU A 14 15.68 -2.75 18.67
C GLU A 14 15.44 -4.17 19.20
N GLU A 15 14.37 -4.40 19.97
CA GLU A 15 13.98 -5.72 20.49
C GLU A 15 13.00 -6.46 19.57
N ALA A 16 12.34 -5.76 18.64
CA ALA A 16 11.42 -6.34 17.66
C ALA A 16 12.17 -7.12 16.57
N LYS A 17 12.67 -8.31 16.91
CA LYS A 17 13.49 -9.16 16.03
C LYS A 17 12.75 -10.44 15.63
N ILE A 18 12.75 -10.74 14.33
CA ILE A 18 12.36 -12.05 13.84
C ILE A 18 13.60 -12.95 13.67
N ASN A 19 13.39 -14.26 13.76
CA ASN A 19 14.45 -15.22 13.44
C ASN A 19 14.67 -15.27 11.93
N ILE A 20 15.92 -15.42 11.47
CA ILE A 20 16.22 -15.54 10.04
C ILE A 20 15.58 -16.77 9.38
N LYS A 21 15.08 -17.75 10.17
CA LYS A 21 14.35 -18.95 9.72
C LYS A 21 12.83 -18.75 9.65
N THR A 22 12.32 -17.56 9.98
CA THR A 22 10.87 -17.27 9.96
C THR A 22 10.28 -17.52 8.57
N ASN A 23 9.20 -18.29 8.48
CA ASN A 23 8.62 -18.76 7.23
C ASN A 23 8.34 -17.61 6.24
N SER A 24 7.63 -16.57 6.67
CA SER A 24 7.27 -15.45 5.78
C SER A 24 8.46 -14.64 5.29
N PHE A 25 9.61 -14.68 6.00
CA PHE A 25 10.85 -14.07 5.52
C PHE A 25 11.39 -14.78 4.27
N HIS A 26 11.21 -16.10 4.17
CA HIS A 26 11.68 -16.89 3.03
C HIS A 26 10.69 -16.96 1.87
N TYR A 27 9.39 -16.92 2.14
CA TYR A 27 8.36 -17.16 1.13
C TYR A 27 7.54 -15.93 0.75
N GLY A 28 7.80 -14.77 1.37
CA GLY A 28 7.06 -13.54 1.08
C GLY A 28 5.57 -13.61 1.46
N THR A 29 5.18 -14.53 2.34
CA THR A 29 3.78 -14.80 2.73
C THR A 29 3.22 -13.80 3.74
N ALA A 30 3.85 -12.65 3.94
CA ALA A 30 3.38 -11.61 4.85
C ALA A 30 2.32 -10.71 4.19
N VAL A 31 1.34 -10.24 4.96
CA VAL A 31 0.32 -9.27 4.56
C VAL A 31 0.60 -7.96 5.29
N PHE A 32 0.54 -6.82 4.62
CA PHE A 32 0.86 -5.55 5.27
C PHE A 32 -0.05 -4.42 4.86
N GLU A 33 0.02 -3.33 5.62
CA GLU A 33 -0.62 -2.06 5.29
C GLU A 33 0.37 -0.90 5.32
N GLY A 34 -0.04 0.20 4.70
CA GLY A 34 0.62 1.49 4.83
C GLY A 34 -0.40 2.51 5.25
N ILE A 35 -0.26 3.07 6.44
CA ILE A 35 -1.18 4.06 7.01
C ILE A 35 -0.38 5.34 7.23
N ARG A 36 -0.98 6.52 6.99
CA ARG A 36 -0.38 7.80 7.37
C ARG A 36 -1.16 8.43 8.51
N ALA A 37 -0.44 9.09 9.39
CA ALA A 37 -1.00 10.10 10.28
C ALA A 37 -0.36 11.46 9.96
N TYR A 38 -1.17 12.50 9.98
CA TYR A 38 -0.78 13.85 9.62
C TYR A 38 -0.81 14.76 10.83
N TRP A 39 0.26 15.51 11.05
CA TRP A 39 0.39 16.44 12.17
C TRP A 39 -0.16 17.81 11.79
N ASN A 40 -1.19 18.25 12.52
CA ASN A 40 -1.66 19.61 12.43
C ASN A 40 -0.98 20.47 13.49
N GLU A 41 -0.06 21.33 13.05
CA GLU A 41 0.74 22.18 13.92
C GLU A 41 -0.09 23.23 14.68
N ASP A 42 -1.14 23.77 14.05
CA ASP A 42 -2.03 24.77 14.65
C ASP A 42 -2.88 24.16 15.78
N GLN A 43 -3.35 22.93 15.58
CA GLN A 43 -4.22 22.23 16.53
C GLN A 43 -3.44 21.36 17.52
N LYS A 44 -2.12 21.22 17.32
CA LYS A 44 -1.26 20.31 18.09
C LYS A 44 -1.84 18.90 18.17
N GLN A 45 -2.34 18.42 17.02
CA GLN A 45 -3.10 17.18 16.93
C GLN A 45 -2.63 16.32 15.76
N LEU A 46 -2.47 15.03 16.03
CA LEU A 46 -2.14 14.01 15.03
C LEU A 46 -3.42 13.33 14.54
N TYR A 47 -3.64 13.33 13.23
CA TYR A 47 -4.81 12.72 12.59
C TYR A 47 -4.43 11.44 11.85
N LEU A 48 -4.83 10.28 12.39
CA LEU A 48 -4.62 8.98 11.76
C LEU A 48 -5.66 8.77 10.64
N LEU A 49 -5.21 8.80 9.39
CA LEU A 49 -6.10 8.84 8.23
C LEU A 49 -6.52 7.43 7.79
N PHE A 50 -7.83 7.21 7.64
CA PHE A 50 -8.45 5.97 7.15
C PHE A 50 -7.98 4.68 7.85
N ALA A 51 -7.63 4.76 9.14
CA ALA A 51 -7.10 3.63 9.90
C ALA A 51 -8.01 2.39 9.85
N LYS A 52 -9.32 2.62 9.98
CA LYS A 52 -10.32 1.54 9.98
C LYS A 52 -10.35 0.83 8.64
N GLU A 53 -10.35 1.57 7.54
CA GLU A 53 -10.35 1.03 6.18
C GLU A 53 -9.08 0.22 5.90
N HIS A 54 -7.92 0.73 6.35
CA HIS A 54 -6.66 -0.01 6.25
C HIS A 54 -6.71 -1.33 7.03
N TYR A 55 -7.15 -1.31 8.29
CA TYR A 55 -7.23 -2.54 9.09
C TYR A 55 -8.31 -3.52 8.63
N GLN A 56 -9.42 -3.03 8.07
CA GLN A 56 -10.41 -3.87 7.41
C GLN A 56 -9.80 -4.60 6.20
N ARG A 57 -9.02 -3.90 5.37
CA ARG A 57 -8.33 -4.52 4.24
C ARG A 57 -7.24 -5.49 4.68
N LEU A 58 -6.47 -5.14 5.72
CA LEU A 58 -5.47 -6.03 6.33
C LEU A 58 -6.11 -7.34 6.75
N LEU A 59 -7.16 -7.31 7.57
CA LEU A 59 -7.81 -8.52 8.08
C LEU A 59 -8.47 -9.36 6.98
N LYS A 60 -9.04 -8.72 5.94
CA LYS A 60 -9.54 -9.43 4.76
C LYS A 60 -8.43 -10.16 3.99
N ASN A 61 -7.29 -9.49 3.78
CA ASN A 61 -6.13 -10.10 3.12
C ASN A 61 -5.49 -11.19 3.98
N CYS A 62 -5.43 -11.02 5.31
CA CYS A 62 -5.02 -12.05 6.25
C CYS A 62 -5.91 -13.29 6.11
N LYS A 63 -7.24 -13.12 6.12
CA LYS A 63 -8.19 -14.22 5.92
C LYS A 63 -7.96 -14.94 4.58
N ALA A 64 -7.74 -14.20 3.50
CA ALA A 64 -7.42 -14.78 2.19
C ALA A 64 -6.11 -15.59 2.19
N MET A 65 -5.16 -15.21 3.06
CA MET A 65 -3.88 -15.88 3.27
C MET A 65 -3.92 -16.92 4.43
N PHE A 66 -5.11 -17.33 4.89
CA PHE A 66 -5.29 -18.29 5.99
C PHE A 66 -4.66 -17.85 7.33
N MET A 67 -4.54 -16.54 7.55
CA MET A 67 -4.07 -15.94 8.79
C MET A 67 -5.25 -15.50 9.66
N GLU A 68 -5.39 -16.11 10.83
CA GLU A 68 -6.32 -15.70 11.88
C GLU A 68 -5.58 -14.96 12.99
N LEU A 69 -5.69 -13.62 12.99
CA LEU A 69 -5.14 -12.78 14.05
C LEU A 69 -6.17 -12.60 15.18
N PRO A 70 -5.74 -12.55 16.47
CA PRO A 70 -6.64 -12.39 17.60
C PRO A 70 -7.03 -10.92 17.85
N TYR A 71 -7.22 -10.13 16.78
CA TYR A 71 -7.51 -8.70 16.88
C TYR A 71 -8.67 -8.30 15.98
N THR A 72 -9.56 -7.47 16.50
CA THR A 72 -10.57 -6.75 15.72
C THR A 72 -9.96 -5.52 15.02
N VAL A 73 -10.73 -4.90 14.13
CA VAL A 73 -10.33 -3.62 13.51
C VAL A 73 -10.12 -2.55 14.59
N GLU A 74 -11.03 -2.47 15.56
CA GLU A 74 -10.97 -1.54 16.68
C GLU A 74 -9.73 -1.77 17.56
N ASP A 75 -9.37 -3.03 17.84
CA ASP A 75 -8.16 -3.35 18.59
C ASP A 75 -6.91 -2.82 17.89
N LEU A 76 -6.79 -3.07 16.58
CA LEU A 76 -5.64 -2.64 15.78
C LEU A 76 -5.53 -1.12 15.67
N VAL A 77 -6.68 -0.43 15.56
CA VAL A 77 -6.71 1.05 15.62
C VAL A 77 -6.22 1.54 16.99
N ASN A 78 -6.71 0.96 18.08
CA ASN A 78 -6.32 1.35 19.44
C ASN A 78 -4.83 1.10 19.71
N ILE A 79 -4.32 -0.07 19.31
CA ILE A 79 -2.89 -0.40 19.39
C ILE A 79 -2.05 0.63 18.63
N THR A 80 -2.49 1.04 17.44
CA THR A 80 -1.79 2.06 16.64
C THR A 80 -1.78 3.42 17.33
N VAL A 81 -2.92 3.84 17.89
CA VAL A 81 -3.03 5.11 18.62
C VAL A 81 -2.13 5.09 19.86
N GLU A 82 -2.09 3.99 20.60
CA GLU A 82 -1.19 3.83 21.75
C GLU A 82 0.28 3.85 21.33
N LEU A 83 0.63 3.16 20.24
CA LEU A 83 1.99 3.20 19.67
C LEU A 83 2.43 4.62 19.36
N LEU A 84 1.60 5.39 18.65
CA LEU A 84 1.89 6.78 18.28
C LEU A 84 2.04 7.68 19.50
N ARG A 85 1.24 7.47 20.55
CA ARG A 85 1.38 8.18 21.83
C ARG A 85 2.68 7.83 22.55
N LYS A 86 3.04 6.54 22.58
CA LYS A 86 4.24 6.04 23.23
C LYS A 86 5.53 6.53 22.55
N ASN A 87 5.46 6.76 21.24
CA ASN A 87 6.52 7.36 20.44
C ASN A 87 6.49 8.91 20.46
N GLU A 88 5.54 9.54 21.16
CA GLU A 88 5.40 10.99 21.28
C GLU A 88 5.39 11.73 19.93
N VAL A 89 4.77 11.13 18.91
CA VAL A 89 4.82 11.65 17.53
C VAL A 89 4.16 13.02 17.42
N LYS A 90 4.90 13.99 16.88
CA LYS A 90 4.48 15.39 16.64
C LYS A 90 4.82 15.87 15.22
N GLU A 91 4.79 14.95 14.27
CA GLU A 91 5.08 15.17 12.86
C GLU A 91 4.31 14.17 12.00
N ASP A 92 4.30 14.37 10.69
CA ASP A 92 3.74 13.39 9.75
C ASP A 92 4.50 12.07 9.88
N VAL A 93 3.76 10.97 9.99
CA VAL A 93 4.35 9.65 10.22
C VAL A 93 3.67 8.60 9.36
N TYR A 94 4.48 7.64 8.92
CA TYR A 94 3.98 6.45 8.25
C TYR A 94 3.97 5.28 9.25
N ILE A 95 2.89 4.51 9.25
CA ILE A 95 2.70 3.33 10.09
C ILE A 95 2.68 2.09 9.20
N ARG A 96 3.42 1.06 9.61
CA ARG A 96 3.53 -0.23 8.93
C ARG A 96 3.02 -1.36 9.82
N PRO A 97 1.73 -1.74 9.70
CA PRO A 97 1.26 -3.04 10.15
C PRO A 97 1.76 -4.13 9.19
N ILE A 98 2.29 -5.23 9.71
CA ILE A 98 2.70 -6.39 8.93
C ILE A 98 2.36 -7.67 9.69
N ALA A 99 1.46 -8.47 9.12
CA ALA A 99 1.09 -9.80 9.57
C ALA A 99 1.93 -10.86 8.84
N TYR A 100 2.42 -11.85 9.56
CA TYR A 100 3.34 -12.85 9.03
C TYR A 100 3.23 -14.18 9.79
N PHE A 101 3.64 -15.29 9.17
CA PHE A 101 3.77 -16.58 9.87
C PHE A 101 5.12 -16.65 10.58
N LYS A 102 5.10 -16.78 11.92
CA LYS A 102 6.32 -16.78 12.73
C LYS A 102 7.05 -18.12 12.78
N ASP A 103 6.42 -19.20 12.32
CA ASP A 103 6.98 -20.55 12.32
C ASP A 103 8.38 -20.63 11.70
N LEU A 104 9.27 -21.40 12.33
CA LEU A 104 10.62 -21.68 11.85
C LEU A 104 10.64 -22.92 10.93
N LYS A 105 9.76 -22.93 9.92
CA LYS A 105 9.54 -24.07 9.02
C LYS A 105 9.73 -23.68 7.56
N LEU A 106 10.46 -24.51 6.82
CA LEU A 106 10.78 -24.30 5.41
C LEU A 106 9.83 -25.09 4.51
N THR A 107 8.57 -24.64 4.42
CA THR A 107 7.59 -25.19 3.48
C THR A 107 6.63 -24.10 2.99
N PRO A 108 6.34 -24.02 1.67
CA PRO A 108 5.46 -23.02 1.08
C PRO A 108 3.98 -23.41 1.20
N LYS A 109 3.51 -23.64 2.43
CA LYS A 109 2.08 -23.80 2.74
C LYS A 109 1.57 -22.61 3.55
N LEU A 110 0.25 -22.42 3.60
CA LEU A 110 -0.38 -21.33 4.36
C LEU A 110 -1.17 -21.81 5.59
N ILE A 111 -1.29 -23.13 5.76
CA ILE A 111 -2.06 -23.76 6.85
C ILE A 111 -1.15 -24.38 7.90
N ASP A 112 -1.69 -24.57 9.11
CA ASP A 112 -0.98 -25.10 10.29
C ASP A 112 0.25 -24.27 10.70
N TYR A 113 0.18 -22.95 10.49
CA TYR A 113 1.15 -21.97 10.93
C TYR A 113 0.51 -20.95 11.86
N THR A 114 1.33 -20.35 12.70
CA THR A 114 0.95 -19.34 13.69
C THR A 114 1.16 -17.96 13.06
N PRO A 115 0.08 -17.24 12.72
CA PRO A 115 0.20 -15.85 12.31
C PRO A 115 0.54 -14.97 13.51
N GLU A 116 1.28 -13.90 13.25
CA GLU A 116 1.68 -12.87 14.19
C GLU A 116 1.60 -11.51 13.49
N ILE A 117 1.51 -10.42 14.25
CA ILE A 117 1.52 -9.06 13.69
C ILE A 117 2.55 -8.17 14.38
N ALA A 118 3.25 -7.37 13.58
CA ALA A 118 4.05 -6.25 14.04
C ALA A 118 3.45 -4.94 13.54
N ILE A 119 3.51 -3.88 14.36
CA ILE A 119 3.11 -2.52 13.97
C ILE A 119 4.21 -1.56 14.42
N TYR A 120 4.77 -0.81 13.48
CA TYR A 120 5.87 0.11 13.76
C TYR A 120 5.79 1.35 12.87
N THR A 121 6.57 2.36 13.21
CA THR A 121 6.58 3.66 12.52
C THR A 121 7.77 3.81 11.57
N TYR A 122 7.61 4.66 10.58
CA TYR A 122 8.70 5.18 9.76
C TYR A 122 8.57 6.70 9.64
N ASN A 123 9.69 7.38 9.90
CA ASN A 123 9.86 8.78 9.56
C ASN A 123 10.58 8.88 8.21
N PHE A 124 9.84 8.71 7.11
CA PHE A 124 10.28 9.22 5.81
C PHE A 124 9.33 10.34 5.41
N GLY A 125 9.88 11.42 4.85
CA GLY A 125 9.11 12.59 4.43
C GLY A 125 8.16 12.29 3.26
N ARG A 126 8.26 13.07 2.19
CA ARG A 126 7.46 12.80 0.99
C ARG A 126 8.05 11.61 0.21
N TYR A 127 7.21 10.64 -0.14
CA TYR A 127 7.62 9.43 -0.87
C TYR A 127 8.01 9.73 -2.32
N LEU A 128 7.25 10.62 -2.95
CA LEU A 128 7.57 11.28 -4.22
C LEU A 128 7.53 12.79 -3.97
N ASP A 129 8.34 13.56 -4.68
CA ASP A 129 8.31 15.01 -4.58
C ASP A 129 7.03 15.55 -5.25
N THR A 130 5.96 15.71 -4.48
CA THR A 130 4.65 16.22 -4.94
C THR A 130 4.68 17.71 -5.30
N SER A 131 5.78 18.43 -5.06
CA SER A 131 5.90 19.84 -5.48
C SER A 131 6.11 20.01 -6.99
N LYS A 132 6.47 18.93 -7.69
CA LYS A 132 6.68 18.91 -9.13
C LYS A 132 6.15 17.61 -9.72
N GLY A 133 5.70 17.64 -10.97
CA GLY A 133 5.32 16.42 -11.68
C GLY A 133 6.48 15.43 -11.76
N ILE A 134 6.16 14.14 -11.74
CA ILE A 134 7.13 13.04 -11.90
C ILE A 134 7.23 12.57 -13.35
N ARG A 135 8.37 12.01 -13.73
CA ARG A 135 8.54 11.34 -15.03
C ARG A 135 8.31 9.85 -14.87
N VAL A 136 7.39 9.31 -15.67
CA VAL A 136 7.01 7.90 -15.61
C VAL A 136 7.41 7.12 -16.85
N LYS A 137 7.79 5.85 -16.68
CA LYS A 137 8.07 4.91 -17.78
C LYS A 137 7.05 3.78 -17.78
N VAL A 138 6.48 3.47 -18.94
CA VAL A 138 5.72 2.22 -19.10
C VAL A 138 6.70 1.05 -19.02
N SER A 139 6.55 0.23 -17.99
CA SER A 139 7.44 -0.89 -17.65
C SER A 139 7.42 -1.99 -18.70
N SER A 140 8.55 -2.68 -18.86
CA SER A 140 8.63 -3.95 -19.61
C SER A 140 8.04 -5.12 -18.80
N TRP A 141 8.03 -5.01 -17.47
CA TRP A 141 7.41 -5.97 -16.57
C TRP A 141 5.88 -5.83 -16.56
N ARG A 142 5.17 -6.95 -16.68
CA ARG A 142 3.71 -7.02 -16.55
C ARG A 142 3.28 -7.13 -15.10
N ARG A 143 2.12 -6.56 -14.78
CA ARG A 143 1.49 -6.67 -13.45
C ARG A 143 1.06 -8.11 -13.19
N ASN A 144 1.23 -8.57 -11.95
CA ASN A 144 0.79 -9.91 -11.55
C ASN A 144 -0.67 -10.15 -11.91
N ASP A 145 -0.94 -11.35 -12.44
CA ASP A 145 -2.29 -11.82 -12.71
C ASP A 145 -3.03 -12.15 -11.43
N ASP A 146 -4.35 -11.92 -11.41
CA ASP A 146 -5.19 -12.22 -10.24
C ASP A 146 -5.10 -13.71 -9.86
N ASN A 147 -4.97 -14.63 -10.82
CA ASN A 147 -4.81 -16.06 -10.55
C ASN A 147 -3.36 -16.52 -10.35
N SER A 148 -2.37 -15.61 -10.38
CA SER A 148 -0.97 -15.92 -10.08
C SER A 148 -0.61 -15.49 -8.67
N ILE A 149 -0.58 -14.18 -8.42
CA ILE A 149 -0.46 -13.58 -7.09
C ILE A 149 -1.41 -12.38 -7.10
N PRO A 150 -2.59 -12.46 -6.44
CA PRO A 150 -3.61 -11.42 -6.57
C PRO A 150 -3.12 -10.04 -6.17
N SER A 151 -3.07 -9.11 -7.13
CA SER A 151 -2.63 -7.72 -6.90
C SER A 151 -3.56 -6.94 -5.96
N ARG A 152 -4.82 -7.38 -5.84
CA ARG A 152 -5.79 -6.85 -4.87
C ARG A 152 -5.40 -7.13 -3.42
N TRP A 153 -4.57 -8.15 -3.17
CA TRP A 153 -4.06 -8.46 -1.83
C TRP A 153 -2.70 -7.81 -1.63
N LYS A 154 -2.57 -7.08 -0.53
CA LYS A 154 -1.35 -6.35 -0.19
C LYS A 154 -0.34 -7.29 0.50
N VAL A 155 0.18 -8.23 -0.27
CA VAL A 155 1.10 -9.29 0.17
C VAL A 155 2.54 -8.93 -0.18
N ALA A 156 3.47 -9.11 0.74
CA ALA A 156 4.88 -8.74 0.59
C ALA A 156 5.54 -9.41 -0.63
N GLY A 157 5.31 -10.71 -0.86
CA GLY A 157 5.87 -11.45 -2.00
C GLY A 157 5.45 -10.88 -3.36
N ALA A 158 4.27 -10.26 -3.46
CA ALA A 158 3.81 -9.62 -4.69
C ALA A 158 4.67 -8.39 -5.08
N TYR A 159 5.35 -7.76 -4.12
CA TYR A 159 6.16 -6.55 -4.34
C TYR A 159 7.48 -6.82 -5.06
N VAL A 160 7.88 -8.07 -5.27
CA VAL A 160 9.00 -8.39 -6.18
C VAL A 160 8.69 -7.88 -7.59
N ASN A 161 7.45 -8.03 -8.05
CA ASN A 161 6.98 -7.52 -9.35
C ASN A 161 7.07 -6.00 -9.42
N SER A 162 6.59 -5.30 -8.40
CA SER A 162 6.71 -3.84 -8.26
C SER A 162 8.16 -3.37 -8.21
N ALA A 163 9.02 -4.05 -7.44
CA ALA A 163 10.43 -3.69 -7.29
C ALA A 163 11.18 -3.80 -8.62
N LEU A 164 10.92 -4.84 -9.41
CA LEU A 164 11.51 -5.01 -10.75
C LEU A 164 11.10 -3.86 -11.69
N ALA A 165 9.81 -3.50 -11.71
CA ALA A 165 9.29 -2.40 -12.53
C ALA A 165 9.88 -1.04 -12.11
N LYS A 166 9.87 -0.74 -10.81
CA LYS A 166 10.45 0.50 -10.25
C LYS A 166 11.94 0.60 -10.56
N THR A 167 12.68 -0.49 -10.36
CA THR A 167 14.11 -0.55 -10.64
C THR A 167 14.39 -0.30 -12.12
N GLU A 168 13.63 -0.90 -13.03
CA GLU A 168 13.74 -0.66 -14.46
C GLU A 168 13.51 0.82 -14.82
N ALA A 169 12.51 1.47 -14.23
CA ALA A 169 12.22 2.89 -14.43
C ALA A 169 13.38 3.78 -13.96
N ILE A 170 13.85 3.57 -12.73
CA ILE A 170 14.99 4.32 -12.15
C ILE A 170 16.25 4.15 -13.01
N MET A 171 16.60 2.92 -13.40
CA MET A 171 17.75 2.64 -14.26
C MET A 171 17.63 3.30 -15.64
N SER A 172 16.41 3.61 -16.09
CA SER A 172 16.13 4.32 -17.34
C SER A 172 16.03 5.83 -17.16
N GLY A 173 16.30 6.36 -15.95
CA GLY A 173 16.24 7.78 -15.63
C GLY A 173 14.84 8.30 -15.30
N TYR A 174 13.84 7.45 -15.07
CA TYR A 174 12.49 7.86 -14.69
C TYR A 174 12.29 7.75 -13.17
N ASP A 175 11.30 8.47 -12.65
CA ASP A 175 10.99 8.50 -11.23
C ASP A 175 10.13 7.29 -10.83
N GLU A 176 9.21 6.86 -11.69
CA GLU A 176 8.26 5.78 -11.41
C GLU A 176 7.89 4.98 -12.67
N ALA A 177 7.38 3.76 -12.49
CA ALA A 177 6.91 2.87 -13.52
C ALA A 177 5.38 2.89 -13.63
N ILE A 178 4.84 2.78 -14.84
CA ILE A 178 3.46 2.38 -15.12
C ILE A 178 3.47 0.94 -15.58
N MET A 179 2.73 0.06 -14.91
CA MET A 179 2.63 -1.35 -15.25
C MET A 179 1.37 -1.61 -16.09
N LEU A 180 1.51 -2.51 -17.07
CA LEU A 180 0.36 -3.03 -17.82
C LEU A 180 0.01 -4.44 -17.35
N ASN A 181 -1.25 -4.82 -17.41
CA ASN A 181 -1.70 -6.20 -17.18
C ASN A 181 -1.38 -7.12 -18.39
N GLN A 182 -1.69 -8.41 -18.29
CA GLN A 182 -1.40 -9.40 -19.34
C GLN A 182 -2.11 -9.07 -20.67
N HIS A 183 -3.24 -8.37 -20.60
CA HIS A 183 -4.04 -7.96 -21.76
C HIS A 183 -3.51 -6.69 -22.43
N GLY A 184 -2.49 -6.04 -21.85
CA GLY A 184 -1.89 -4.82 -22.39
C GLY A 184 -2.61 -3.52 -22.00
N PHE A 185 -3.59 -3.59 -21.10
CA PHE A 185 -4.21 -2.41 -20.49
C PHE A 185 -3.39 -1.91 -19.30
N VAL A 186 -3.49 -0.62 -19.02
CA VAL A 186 -2.88 0.01 -17.86
C VAL A 186 -3.48 -0.59 -16.59
N ALA A 187 -2.61 -1.08 -15.71
CA ALA A 187 -2.98 -1.51 -14.38
C ALA A 187 -2.78 -0.34 -13.40
N GLU A 188 -1.55 -0.14 -12.93
CA GLU A 188 -1.22 0.84 -11.90
C GLU A 188 0.27 1.21 -11.94
N GLY A 189 0.71 2.12 -11.08
CA GLY A 189 2.12 2.38 -10.82
C GLY A 189 2.78 1.20 -10.08
N SER A 190 4.09 1.28 -9.78
CA SER A 190 4.72 0.21 -8.99
C SER A 190 4.23 0.19 -7.53
N GLY A 191 3.77 1.33 -6.99
CA GLY A 191 3.27 1.47 -5.62
C GLY A 191 1.96 2.25 -5.48
N GLU A 192 1.38 2.71 -6.57
CA GLU A 192 0.31 3.72 -6.61
C GLU A 192 -0.77 3.33 -7.63
N ASN A 193 -2.04 3.65 -7.38
CA ASN A 193 -3.05 3.61 -8.44
C ASN A 193 -2.88 4.82 -9.38
N ILE A 194 -3.42 4.74 -10.59
CA ILE A 194 -3.32 5.80 -11.61
C ILE A 194 -4.69 6.35 -12.01
N PHE A 195 -4.73 7.65 -12.30
CA PHE A 195 -5.86 8.35 -12.91
C PHE A 195 -5.41 9.13 -14.14
N LEU A 196 -6.33 9.27 -15.09
CA LEU A 196 -6.19 10.12 -16.27
C LEU A 196 -7.34 11.12 -16.26
N ILE A 197 -7.07 12.38 -16.61
CA ILE A 197 -8.11 13.33 -17.00
C ILE A 197 -8.15 13.39 -18.53
N ARG A 198 -9.34 13.24 -19.10
CA ARG A 198 -9.54 13.33 -20.55
C ARG A 198 -10.94 13.82 -20.86
N ASP A 199 -11.04 14.83 -21.71
CA ASP A 199 -12.32 15.39 -22.18
C ASP A 199 -13.24 15.79 -21.00
N GLY A 200 -12.64 16.32 -19.93
CA GLY A 200 -13.35 16.74 -18.71
C GLY A 200 -13.79 15.62 -17.77
N LYS A 201 -13.41 14.35 -18.03
CA LYS A 201 -13.70 13.20 -17.18
C LYS A 201 -12.46 12.64 -16.51
N ALA A 202 -12.63 12.09 -15.31
CA ALA A 202 -11.59 11.30 -14.64
C ALA A 202 -11.77 9.82 -14.97
N ILE A 203 -10.71 9.16 -15.40
CA ILE A 203 -10.68 7.74 -15.76
C ILE A 203 -9.64 7.04 -14.90
N THR A 204 -9.97 5.88 -14.34
CA THR A 204 -9.02 5.02 -13.63
C THR A 204 -9.29 3.55 -13.95
N PRO A 205 -8.27 2.69 -14.05
CA PRO A 205 -8.46 1.26 -14.28
C PRO A 205 -9.43 0.64 -13.27
N SER A 206 -10.30 -0.26 -13.74
CA SER A 206 -11.19 -1.05 -12.89
C SER A 206 -10.42 -2.12 -12.12
N TYR A 207 -11.02 -2.68 -11.06
CA TYR A 207 -10.37 -3.74 -10.26
C TYR A 207 -10.06 -5.02 -11.06
N SER A 208 -10.77 -5.25 -12.16
CA SER A 208 -10.47 -6.32 -13.12
C SER A 208 -9.11 -6.18 -13.79
N GLU A 209 -8.50 -4.98 -13.78
CA GLU A 209 -7.24 -4.70 -14.45
C GLU A 209 -6.01 -5.01 -13.56
N HIS A 210 -6.18 -5.90 -12.59
CA HIS A 210 -5.12 -6.42 -11.71
C HIS A 210 -4.45 -5.35 -10.84
N ILE A 211 -5.26 -4.46 -10.26
CA ILE A 211 -4.80 -3.37 -9.40
C ILE A 211 -5.06 -3.66 -7.91
N LEU A 212 -4.35 -2.95 -7.03
CA LEU A 212 -4.72 -2.88 -5.63
C LEU A 212 -5.99 -2.03 -5.46
N GLU A 213 -6.90 -2.46 -4.59
CA GLU A 213 -8.08 -1.68 -4.20
C GLU A 213 -7.67 -0.52 -3.27
N GLY A 214 -7.07 0.54 -3.84
CA GLY A 214 -6.50 1.65 -3.10
C GLY A 214 -7.50 2.45 -2.26
N ILE A 215 -7.13 2.72 -1.02
CA ILE A 215 -7.91 3.57 -0.10
C ILE A 215 -7.80 5.03 -0.53
N THR A 216 -6.60 5.52 -0.86
CA THR A 216 -6.40 6.86 -1.44
C THR A 216 -7.17 7.01 -2.75
N ARG A 217 -7.09 6.03 -3.66
CA ARG A 217 -7.91 5.98 -4.89
C ARG A 217 -9.40 6.15 -4.56
N SER A 218 -9.92 5.40 -3.60
CA SER A 218 -11.33 5.49 -3.18
C SER A 218 -11.69 6.86 -2.62
N ALA A 219 -10.81 7.49 -1.85
CA ALA A 219 -11.00 8.84 -1.33
C ALA A 219 -11.00 9.89 -2.46
N VAL A 220 -10.03 9.81 -3.39
CA VAL A 220 -9.94 10.72 -4.55
C VAL A 220 -11.16 10.62 -5.44
N LYS A 221 -11.69 9.41 -5.70
CA LYS A 221 -12.96 9.25 -6.44
C LYS A 221 -14.12 9.99 -5.78
N LYS A 222 -14.21 9.96 -4.43
CA LYS A 222 -15.25 10.69 -3.70
C LYS A 222 -15.05 12.20 -3.80
N LEU A 223 -13.82 12.69 -3.69
CA LEU A 223 -13.50 14.12 -3.83
C LEU A 223 -13.80 14.63 -5.24
N LEU A 224 -13.35 13.92 -6.28
CA LEU A 224 -13.64 14.23 -7.68
C LEU A 224 -15.15 14.35 -7.92
N LYS A 225 -15.93 13.38 -7.43
CA LYS A 225 -17.38 13.36 -7.63
C LYS A 225 -18.13 14.42 -6.81
N ASN A 226 -17.80 14.58 -5.54
CA ASN A 226 -18.61 15.34 -4.59
C ASN A 226 -18.19 16.81 -4.47
N GLU A 227 -16.88 17.08 -4.55
CA GLU A 227 -16.33 18.43 -4.36
C GLU A 227 -16.02 19.11 -5.68
N LEU A 228 -15.56 18.35 -6.68
CA LEU A 228 -15.20 18.88 -8.00
C LEU A 228 -16.25 18.63 -9.08
N VAL A 229 -17.26 17.81 -8.79
CA VAL A 229 -18.36 17.47 -9.71
C VAL A 229 -17.85 16.90 -11.06
N ILE A 230 -16.74 16.14 -11.00
CA ILE A 230 -16.14 15.45 -12.15
C ILE A 230 -16.67 14.01 -12.22
N GLU A 231 -17.13 13.60 -13.40
CA GLU A 231 -17.52 12.20 -13.66
C GLU A 231 -16.29 11.30 -13.56
N VAL A 232 -16.43 10.19 -12.82
CA VAL A 232 -15.36 9.19 -12.66
C VAL A 232 -15.77 7.90 -13.35
N GLU A 233 -15.00 7.50 -14.37
CA GLU A 233 -15.16 6.24 -15.10
C GLU A 233 -14.14 5.20 -14.62
N GLU A 234 -14.64 4.02 -14.25
CA GLU A 234 -13.81 2.84 -13.98
C GLU A 234 -13.86 1.90 -15.17
N ARG A 235 -12.79 1.87 -15.97
CA ARG A 235 -12.72 1.06 -17.20
C ARG A 235 -11.29 0.67 -17.54
N PRO A 236 -11.07 -0.33 -18.42
CA PRO A 236 -9.76 -0.55 -19.02
C PRO A 236 -9.23 0.72 -19.71
N VAL A 237 -7.92 0.95 -19.58
CA VAL A 237 -7.23 2.09 -20.19
C VAL A 237 -6.14 1.55 -21.11
N ALA A 238 -6.18 1.90 -22.39
CA ALA A 238 -5.13 1.47 -23.32
C ALA A 238 -3.84 2.29 -23.08
N ARG A 239 -2.67 1.66 -23.30
CA ARG A 239 -1.37 2.35 -23.16
C ARG A 239 -1.31 3.67 -23.94
N SER A 240 -1.87 3.71 -25.15
CA SER A 240 -1.83 4.91 -26.00
C SER A 240 -2.64 6.08 -25.44
N GLU A 241 -3.63 5.83 -24.58
CA GLU A 241 -4.40 6.88 -23.93
C GLU A 241 -3.54 7.74 -22.99
N LEU A 242 -2.46 7.17 -22.43
CA LEU A 242 -1.51 7.91 -21.60
C LEU A 242 -0.82 9.08 -22.33
N TYR A 243 -0.77 9.04 -23.66
CA TYR A 243 -0.10 10.09 -24.46
C TYR A 243 -1.06 11.15 -24.99
N VAL A 244 -2.37 10.95 -24.83
CA VAL A 244 -3.42 11.86 -25.29
C VAL A 244 -4.35 12.30 -24.17
N ALA A 245 -4.04 11.96 -22.92
CA ALA A 245 -4.71 12.47 -21.74
C ALA A 245 -4.32 13.93 -21.49
N ASP A 246 -5.27 14.70 -20.96
CA ASP A 246 -5.03 16.09 -20.56
C ASP A 246 -4.13 16.13 -19.32
N GLU A 247 -4.39 15.24 -18.35
CA GLU A 247 -3.59 15.10 -17.13
C GLU A 247 -3.46 13.62 -16.73
N ILE A 248 -2.39 13.31 -15.98
CA ILE A 248 -2.18 11.99 -15.37
C ILE A 248 -1.64 12.21 -13.97
N PHE A 249 -2.21 11.53 -12.98
CA PHE A 249 -1.72 11.55 -11.61
C PHE A 249 -1.81 10.17 -10.97
N MET A 250 -1.03 9.98 -9.90
CA MET A 250 -0.95 8.73 -9.16
C MET A 250 -1.51 8.93 -7.76
N THR A 251 -1.96 7.85 -7.12
CA THR A 251 -2.56 7.93 -5.78
C THR A 251 -2.12 6.78 -4.90
N GLY A 252 -1.75 7.07 -3.65
CA GLY A 252 -1.39 6.04 -2.68
C GLY A 252 -1.13 6.63 -1.30
N THR A 253 -1.12 5.82 -0.24
CA THR A 253 -0.89 6.35 1.12
C THR A 253 0.49 6.96 1.27
N ALA A 254 1.52 6.35 0.67
CA ALA A 254 2.87 6.90 0.70
C ALA A 254 3.02 8.07 -0.29
N ALA A 255 2.56 7.86 -1.53
CA ALA A 255 2.69 8.77 -2.68
C ALA A 255 1.77 10.00 -2.65
N GLU A 256 0.70 9.95 -1.87
CA GLU A 256 -0.32 10.99 -1.80
C GLU A 256 -1.04 11.18 -3.15
N VAL A 257 -0.94 12.37 -3.76
CA VAL A 257 -1.42 12.69 -5.12
C VAL A 257 -0.32 13.44 -5.86
#